data_AF-A0A8I0MTE5-F1
#
_entry.id   AF-A0A8I0MTE5-F1
#
_cell.length_a   1.000
_cell.length_b   1.000
_cell.length_c   1.000
_cell.angle_alpha   90.00
_cell.angle_beta   90.00
_cell.angle_gamma   90.00
#
_symmetry.space_group_name_H-M   'P 1'
#
loop_
_entity.id
_entity.type
_entity.pdbx_description
1 polymer ?
#
loop_
_entity_poly.entity_id
_entity_poly.type
_entity_poly.pdbx_seq_one_letter_code
_entity_poly.pdbx_strand_id
1 'polypeptide(L)' 'MNVKSISLALIVVIIWGLNFSVIKFGLAELPPILFSGLRFLVVAIPAVFFIPFPKTSI' A
#
# COMPACT_ATOMS: atom_id res chain seq x y z
N MET A 1 -8.75 -17.35 -21.22
CA MET A 1 -8.10 -16.64 -20.09
C MET A 1 -6.73 -16.19 -20.55
N ASN A 2 -6.47 -14.89 -20.64
CA ASN A 2 -5.24 -14.37 -21.22
C ASN A 2 -4.09 -14.54 -20.21
N VAL A 3 -2.93 -15.06 -20.65
CA VAL A 3 -1.74 -15.26 -19.79
C VAL A 3 -1.29 -13.97 -19.10
N LYS A 4 -1.53 -12.82 -19.73
CA LYS A 4 -1.29 -11.49 -19.14
C LYS A 4 -2.12 -11.26 -17.87
N SER A 5 -3.39 -11.65 -17.87
CA SER A 5 -4.28 -11.50 -16.71
C SER A 5 -3.86 -12.39 -15.56
N ILE A 6 -3.39 -13.61 -15.85
CA ILE A 6 -2.90 -14.55 -14.84
C ILE A 6 -1.60 -14.04 -14.21
N SER A 7 -0.68 -13.50 -15.01
CA SER A 7 0.57 -12.91 -14.52
C SER A 7 0.31 -11.69 -13.63
N LEU A 8 -0.60 -10.78 -14.02
CA LEU A 8 -1.01 -9.66 -13.17
C LEU A 8 -1.63 -10.16 -11.85
N ALA A 9 -2.50 -11.16 -11.91
CA ALA A 9 -3.13 -11.72 -10.71
C ALA A 9 -2.09 -12.33 -9.75
N LEU A 10 -1.10 -13.06 -10.27
CA LEU A 10 0.01 -13.61 -9.48
C LEU A 10 0.82 -12.51 -8.79
N ILE A 11 1.15 -11.43 -9.51
CA ILE A 11 1.84 -10.27 -8.95
C ILE A 11 1.03 -9.66 -7.80
N VAL A 12 -0.28 -9.44 -8.00
CA VAL A 12 -1.16 -8.89 -6.96
C VAL A 12 -1.18 -9.79 -5.72
N VAL A 13 -1.31 -11.11 -5.91
CA VAL A 13 -1.29 -12.09 -4.81
C VAL A 13 0.01 -12.04 -4.04
N ILE A 14 1.16 -11.95 -4.72
CA ILE A 14 2.47 -11.84 -4.07
C ILE A 14 2.59 -10.55 -3.27
N ILE A 15 2.20 -9.41 -3.84
CA ILE A 15 2.25 -8.09 -3.17
C ILE A 15 1.37 -8.10 -1.90
N TRP A 16 0.18 -8.70 -1.98
CA TRP A 16 -0.72 -8.82 -0.85
C TRP A 16 -0.22 -9.82 0.20
N GLY A 17 0.31 -10.97 -0.22
CA GLY A 17 0.89 -11.97 0.67
C GLY A 17 2.08 -11.41 1.47
N LEU A 18 2.98 -10.67 0.80
CA LEU A 18 4.11 -10.00 1.45
C LEU A 18 3.66 -8.92 2.43
N ASN A 19 2.57 -8.20 2.13
CA ASN A 19 2.00 -7.20 3.05
C ASN A 19 1.69 -7.80 4.43
N PHE A 20 1.07 -8.98 4.48
CA PHE A 20 0.76 -9.65 5.75
C PHE A 20 2.01 -10.03 6.55
N SER A 21 3.06 -10.49 5.86
CA SER A 21 4.35 -10.82 6.49
C SER A 21 5.00 -9.57 7.10
N VAL A 22 5.04 -8.47 6.33
CA VAL A 22 5.61 -7.19 6.77
C VAL A 22 4.83 -6.61 7.95
N ILE A 23 3.49 -6.71 7.96
CA ILE A 23 2.65 -6.26 9.08
C ILE A 23 2.97 -7.07 10.34
N LYS A 24 3.05 -8.40 10.24
CA LYS A 24 3.39 -9.26 11.39
C LYS A 24 4.78 -8.96 11.94
N PHE A 25 5.75 -8.68 11.07
CA PHE A 25 7.11 -8.31 11.47
C PHE A 25 7.15 -6.91 12.10
N GLY A 26 6.45 -5.95 11.50
CA GLY A 26 6.36 -4.58 12.01
C GLY A 26 5.65 -4.47 13.35
N LEU A 27 4.60 -5.27 13.61
CA LEU A 27 3.93 -5.31 14.92
C LEU A 27 4.76 -6.00 16.01
N ALA A 28 5.79 -6.77 15.66
CA ALA A 28 6.67 -7.38 16.65
C ALA A 28 7.62 -6.35 17.28
N GLU A 29 7.97 -5.29 16.53
CA GLU A 29 8.93 -4.27 16.96
C GLU A 29 8.27 -2.92 17.27
N LEU A 30 7.12 -2.61 16.66
CA LEU A 30 6.46 -1.30 16.76
C LEU A 30 5.00 -1.42 17.26
N PRO A 31 4.55 -0.46 18.10
CA PRO A 31 3.15 -0.31 18.45
C PRO A 31 2.24 -0.18 17.19
N PRO A 32 1.05 -0.81 17.17
CA PRO A 32 0.20 -0.87 15.99
C PRO A 32 -0.16 0.51 15.39
N ILE A 33 -0.30 1.52 16.26
CA ILE A 33 -0.66 2.88 15.86
C ILE A 33 0.48 3.58 15.09
N LEU A 34 1.74 3.33 15.49
CA LEU A 34 2.92 3.91 14.86
C LEU A 34 3.19 3.26 13.50
N PHE A 35 3.05 1.93 13.42
CA PHE A 35 3.17 1.20 12.16
C PHE A 35 2.09 1.64 11.14
N SER A 36 0.85 1.83 11.61
CA SER A 36 -0.23 2.40 10.79
C SER A 36 0.13 3.81 10.30
N GLY A 37 0.57 4.69 11.19
CA GLY A 37 1.01 6.05 10.84
C GLY A 37 2.13 6.07 9.79
N LEU A 38 3.14 5.21 9.94
CA LEU A 38 4.24 5.10 8.97
C LEU A 38 3.75 4.61 7.61
N ARG A 39 2.84 3.61 7.57
CA ARG A 39 2.21 3.15 6.32
C ARG A 39 1.49 4.30 5.61
N PHE A 40 0.70 5.09 6.34
CA PHE A 40 0.01 6.24 5.77
C PHE A 40 0.98 7.32 5.30
N LEU A 41 2.09 7.54 6.00
CA LEU A 41 3.13 8.48 5.60
C LEU A 41 3.80 8.03 4.29
N VAL A 42 4.14 6.75 4.17
CA VAL A 42 4.71 6.16 2.94
C VAL A 42 3.74 6.27 1.77
N VAL A 43 2.43 6.12 2.00
CA VAL A 43 1.40 6.31 0.96
C VAL A 43 1.17 7.80 0.65
N ALA A 44 1.28 8.68 1.64
CA ALA A 44 1.08 10.11 1.49
C ALA A 44 2.14 10.75 0.60
N ILE A 45 3.40 10.29 0.65
CA ILE A 45 4.48 10.80 -0.21
C ILE A 45 4.10 10.74 -1.70
N PRO A 46 3.87 9.57 -2.31
CA PRO A 46 3.45 9.50 -3.71
C PRO A 46 2.06 10.12 -3.93
N ALA A 47 1.14 10.02 -2.97
CA ALA A 47 -0.18 10.64 -3.10
C ALA A 47 -0.09 12.16 -3.29
N VAL A 48 0.77 12.86 -2.55
CA VAL A 48 0.94 14.32 -2.67
C VAL A 48 1.52 14.72 -4.04
N PHE A 49 2.39 13.90 -4.62
CA PHE A 49 2.99 14.18 -5.94
C PHE A 49 2.09 13.76 -7.11
N PHE A 50 1.34 12.66 -6.98
CA PHE A 50 0.55 12.09 -8.08
C PHE A 50 -0.93 12.49 -8.07
N ILE A 51 -1.50 12.84 -6.91
CA ILE A 51 -2.91 13.21 -6.80
C ILE A 51 -3.02 14.73 -6.95
N PRO A 52 -3.62 15.24 -8.05
CA PRO A 52 -3.87 16.67 -8.19
C PRO A 52 -4.83 17.13 -7.10
N PHE A 53 -4.55 18.31 -6.52
CA PHE A 53 -5.43 18.91 -5.53
C PHE A 53 -6.84 19.08 -6.14
N PRO A 54 -7.91 18.64 -5.45
CA PRO A 54 -9.26 18.71 -5.99
C PRO A 54 -9.63 20.17 -6.25
N LYS A 55 -9.78 20.52 -7.53
CA LYS A 55 -10.25 21.83 -7.99
C LYS A 55 -11.77 21.84 -7.97
N THR A 56 -12.37 21.76 -6.79
CA THR A 56 -13.81 22.01 -6.67
C THR A 56 -13.99 23.46 -6.27
N SER A 57 -14.46 24.26 -7.24
CA SER A 57 -15.02 25.59 -6.97
C SER A 57 -16.31 25.38 -6.18
N ILE A 58 -16.28 25.69 -4.90
CA ILE A 58 -17.48 25.95 -4.10
C ILE A 58 -17.76 27.44 -4.23
#